data_AF-A0A935VRQ9-F1
#
_entry.id   AF-A0A935VRQ9-F1
#
_cell.length_a   1.000
_cell.length_b   1.000
_cell.length_c   1.000
_cell.angle_alpha   90.00
_cell.angle_beta   90.00
_cell.angle_gamma   90.00
#
_symmetry.space_group_name_H-M   'P 1'
#
loop_
_entity.id
_entity.type
_entity.pdbx_description
1 polymer ?
#
loop_
_entity_poly.entity_id
_entity_poly.type
_entity_poly.pdbx_seq_one_letter_code
_entity_poly.pdbx_strand_id
1 'polypeptide(L)'
;MQTKLFFIRKFKSIFTKLRLHVIVEPFSNAMLHLAYMSKLSKWVRKQKIEFNDFYSSKWDYQKRFGLYTYLNDNYIKNNAITYLEFGVAHGSSFLWWLKHHSNPASDFNGFDTFTGLPEDWGPFKREI
;
A
#
# COMPACT_ATOMS: atom_id res chain seq x y z
N MET A 1 31.51 20.92 -13.45
CA MET A 1 30.22 21.45 -12.94
C MET A 1 29.52 22.36 -13.95
N GLN A 2 30.23 23.29 -14.60
CA GLN A 2 29.65 24.22 -15.60
C GLN A 2 29.09 23.52 -16.86
N THR A 3 29.74 22.47 -17.35
CA THR A 3 29.30 21.71 -18.53
C THR A 3 27.97 20.98 -18.33
N LYS A 4 27.82 20.24 -17.22
CA LYS A 4 26.55 19.57 -16.86
C LYS A 4 25.38 20.56 -16.78
N LEU A 5 25.61 21.71 -16.14
CA LEU A 5 24.60 22.75 -16.00
C LEU A 5 24.23 23.38 -17.37
N PHE A 6 25.22 23.57 -18.25
CA PHE A 6 24.98 24.06 -19.61
C PHE A 6 24.04 23.13 -20.39
N PHE A 7 24.29 21.81 -20.39
CA PHE A 7 23.44 20.85 -21.08
C PHE A 7 22.02 20.79 -20.52
N ILE A 8 21.86 20.78 -19.19
CA ILE A 8 20.54 20.80 -18.54
C ILE A 8 19.74 22.03 -18.98
N ARG A 9 20.37 23.21 -18.98
CA ARG A 9 19.72 24.47 -19.38
C ARG A 9 19.35 24.46 -20.86
N LYS A 10 20.26 24.03 -21.73
CA LYS A 10 20.02 23.98 -23.17
C LYS A 10 18.92 22.97 -23.53
N PHE A 11 18.93 21.79 -22.90
CA PHE A 11 17.86 20.80 -23.04
C PHE A 11 16.51 21.39 -22.61
N LYS A 12 16.43 22.01 -21.42
CA LYS A 12 15.21 22.67 -20.95
C LYS A 12 14.68 23.70 -21.95
N SER A 13 15.56 24.59 -22.44
CA SER A 13 15.17 25.62 -23.41
C SER A 13 14.64 25.03 -24.72
N ILE A 14 15.29 23.99 -25.25
CA ILE A 14 14.85 23.32 -26.48
C ILE A 14 13.51 22.60 -26.26
N PHE A 15 13.37 21.87 -25.14
CA PHE A 15 12.17 21.12 -24.79
C PHE A 15 10.94 22.03 -24.71
N THR A 16 11.08 23.18 -24.06
CA THR A 16 10.01 24.20 -23.99
C THR A 16 9.76 24.85 -25.35
N LYS A 17 10.82 25.26 -26.07
CA LYS A 17 10.69 25.93 -27.39
C LYS A 17 9.96 25.06 -28.40
N LEU A 18 10.24 23.75 -28.42
CA LEU A 18 9.62 22.79 -29.34
C LEU A 18 8.31 22.18 -28.79
N ARG A 19 7.87 22.59 -27.60
CA ARG A 19 6.64 22.07 -26.94
C ARG A 19 6.60 20.54 -26.84
N LEU A 20 7.74 19.92 -26.52
CA LEU A 20 7.86 18.45 -26.50
C LEU A 20 6.97 17.78 -25.44
N HIS A 21 6.38 18.54 -24.50
CA HIS A 21 5.38 18.01 -23.57
C HIS A 21 4.19 17.38 -24.31
N VAL A 22 3.79 17.88 -25.48
CA VAL A 22 2.68 17.28 -26.26
C VAL A 22 2.97 15.82 -26.63
N ILE A 23 4.24 15.45 -26.79
CA ILE A 23 4.67 14.08 -27.10
C ILE A 23 4.96 13.29 -25.82
N VAL A 24 5.54 13.92 -24.79
CA VAL A 24 6.03 13.25 -23.59
C VAL A 24 4.95 13.07 -22.51
N GLU A 25 4.07 14.05 -22.34
CA GLU A 25 3.04 14.07 -21.30
C GLU A 25 2.09 12.85 -21.36
N PRO A 26 1.63 12.36 -22.53
CA PRO A 26 0.80 11.15 -22.59
C PRO A 26 1.45 9.90 -21.97
N PHE A 27 2.77 9.84 -21.90
CA PHE A 27 3.52 8.72 -21.32
C PHE A 27 3.96 8.97 -19.86
N SER A 28 3.75 10.17 -19.34
CA SER A 28 4.27 10.60 -18.03
C SER A 28 3.83 9.68 -16.90
N ASN A 29 2.57 9.27 -16.86
CA ASN A 29 2.05 8.34 -15.86
C ASN A 29 2.75 6.99 -15.91
N ALA A 30 2.94 6.41 -17.10
CA ALA A 30 3.67 5.14 -17.26
C ALA A 30 5.13 5.26 -16.78
N MET A 31 5.81 6.36 -17.15
CA MET A 31 7.17 6.62 -16.70
C MET A 31 7.26 6.78 -15.18
N LEU A 32 6.30 7.48 -14.56
CA LEU A 32 6.21 7.63 -13.11
C LEU A 32 5.96 6.29 -12.42
N HIS A 33 5.02 5.48 -12.93
CA HIS A 33 4.79 4.13 -12.43
C HIS A 33 6.06 3.28 -12.47
N LEU A 34 6.80 3.28 -13.58
CA LEU A 34 8.07 2.55 -13.69
C LEU A 34 9.13 3.06 -12.71
N ALA A 35 9.20 4.38 -12.52
CA ALA A 35 10.13 4.98 -11.57
C ALA A 35 9.81 4.57 -10.12
N TYR A 36 8.54 4.58 -9.72
CA TYR A 36 8.12 4.15 -8.39
C TYR A 36 8.23 2.63 -8.20
N MET A 37 7.90 1.82 -9.21
CA MET A 37 8.11 0.36 -9.16
C MET A 37 9.59 -0.01 -9.03
N SER A 38 10.48 0.73 -9.68
CA SER A 38 11.92 0.56 -9.53
C SER A 38 12.38 0.86 -8.09
N LYS A 39 11.85 1.93 -7.49
CA LYS A 39 12.13 2.28 -6.08
C LYS A 39 11.61 1.20 -5.12
N LEU A 40 10.38 0.73 -5.34
CA LEU A 40 9.78 -0.34 -4.54
C LEU A 40 10.61 -1.63 -4.65
N SER A 41 10.94 -2.07 -5.86
CA SER A 41 11.77 -3.28 -6.09
C SER A 41 13.12 -3.18 -5.38
N LYS A 42 13.79 -2.02 -5.48
CA LYS A 42 15.05 -1.77 -4.77
C LYS A 42 14.88 -1.81 -3.25
N TRP A 43 13.78 -1.29 -2.72
CA TRP A 43 13.49 -1.33 -1.28
C TRP A 43 13.22 -2.76 -0.80
N VAL A 44 12.37 -3.52 -1.50
CA VAL A 44 12.03 -4.92 -1.18
C VAL A 44 13.29 -5.78 -1.12
N ARG A 45 14.19 -5.64 -2.11
CA ARG A 45 15.46 -6.40 -2.14
C ARG A 45 16.39 -6.13 -0.95
N LYS A 46 16.21 -5.03 -0.23
CA LYS A 46 17.00 -4.69 0.95
C LYS A 46 16.40 -5.21 2.25
N GLN A 47 15.13 -5.60 2.26
CA GLN A 47 14.46 -6.05 3.47
C GLN A 47 14.76 -7.52 3.73
N LYS A 48 14.93 -7.87 5.00
CA LYS A 48 14.86 -9.25 5.47
C LYS A 48 13.44 -9.46 6.00
N ILE A 49 12.61 -10.14 5.22
CA ILE A 49 11.19 -10.34 5.54
C ILE A 49 11.05 -11.77 6.08
N GLU A 50 10.59 -11.91 7.32
CA GLU A 50 10.44 -13.21 7.98
C GLU A 50 9.18 -13.96 7.52
N PHE A 51 8.05 -13.25 7.38
CA PHE A 51 6.84 -13.76 6.76
C PHE A 51 6.58 -13.06 5.43
N ASN A 52 6.55 -13.83 4.34
CA ASN A 52 6.35 -13.30 3.00
C ASN A 52 5.43 -14.24 2.19
N ASP A 53 4.37 -13.70 1.62
CA ASP A 53 3.42 -14.40 0.74
C ASP A 53 3.60 -14.05 -0.75
N PHE A 54 4.64 -13.29 -1.07
CA PHE A 54 5.05 -12.94 -2.43
C PHE A 54 5.87 -14.06 -3.07
N TYR A 55 5.71 -14.39 -4.36
CA TYR A 55 4.76 -13.83 -5.32
C TYR A 55 3.44 -14.62 -5.33
N SER A 56 2.32 -13.89 -5.38
CA SER A 56 0.99 -14.46 -5.56
C SER A 56 0.52 -14.26 -7.00
N SER A 57 0.39 -15.34 -7.76
CA SER A 57 -0.04 -15.29 -9.16
C SER A 57 -1.53 -15.01 -9.36
N LYS A 58 -2.34 -15.28 -8.34
CA LYS A 58 -3.77 -15.00 -8.28
C LYS A 58 -4.10 -14.30 -6.97
N TRP A 59 -5.14 -13.47 -7.01
CA TRP A 59 -5.68 -12.85 -5.81
C TRP A 59 -6.33 -13.91 -4.92
N ASP A 60 -5.94 -13.93 -3.65
CA ASP A 60 -6.48 -14.85 -2.65
C ASP A 60 -6.65 -14.13 -1.31
N TYR A 61 -7.91 -13.88 -0.95
CA TYR A 61 -8.27 -13.19 0.28
C TYR A 61 -7.85 -13.95 1.55
N GLN A 62 -7.58 -15.25 1.47
CA GLN A 62 -7.21 -16.07 2.62
C GLN A 62 -5.77 -15.83 3.06
N LYS A 63 -4.88 -15.38 2.16
CA LYS A 63 -3.45 -15.21 2.45
C LYS A 63 -3.16 -14.24 3.60
N ARG A 64 -4.00 -13.23 3.79
CA ARG A 64 -3.90 -12.28 4.92
C ARG A 64 -3.94 -12.98 6.27
N PHE A 65 -4.68 -14.07 6.40
CA PHE A 65 -4.78 -14.81 7.66
C PHE A 65 -3.46 -15.51 8.01
N GLY A 66 -2.63 -15.86 7.02
CA GLY A 66 -1.27 -16.35 7.27
C GLY A 66 -0.42 -15.31 7.99
N LEU A 67 -0.49 -14.04 7.57
CA LEU A 67 0.19 -12.94 8.25
C LEU A 67 -0.36 -12.76 9.68
N TYR A 68 -1.67 -12.82 9.86
CA TYR A 68 -2.27 -12.65 11.18
C TYR A 68 -1.86 -13.77 12.14
N THR A 69 -1.87 -15.03 11.68
CA THR A 69 -1.37 -16.18 12.45
C THR A 69 0.08 -15.98 12.83
N TYR A 70 0.94 -15.62 11.87
CA TYR A 70 2.35 -15.38 12.11
C TYR A 70 2.57 -14.27 13.16
N LEU A 71 1.85 -13.15 13.04
CA LEU A 71 1.96 -12.06 14.02
C LEU A 71 1.49 -12.49 15.41
N ASN A 72 0.34 -13.16 15.49
CA ASN A 72 -0.20 -13.65 16.74
C ASN A 72 0.81 -14.58 17.42
N ASP A 73 1.23 -15.65 16.73
CA ASP A 73 2.05 -16.70 17.32
C ASP A 73 3.47 -16.23 17.70
N ASN A 74 4.08 -15.30 16.94
CA ASN A 74 5.48 -14.92 17.15
C ASN A 74 5.66 -13.68 18.03
N TYR A 75 4.65 -12.80 18.15
CA TYR A 75 4.86 -11.51 18.81
C TYR A 75 3.83 -11.16 19.89
N ILE A 76 2.55 -11.50 19.69
CA ILE A 76 1.48 -10.90 20.51
C ILE A 76 0.60 -11.89 21.27
N LYS A 77 0.71 -13.21 21.03
CA LYS A 77 -0.15 -14.26 21.60
C LYS A 77 -0.46 -14.09 23.09
N ASN A 78 0.58 -13.80 23.88
CA ASN A 78 0.51 -13.72 25.34
C ASN A 78 0.49 -12.29 25.88
N ASN A 79 0.51 -11.28 25.01
CA ASN A 79 0.56 -9.87 25.40
C ASN A 79 -0.81 -9.25 25.22
N ALA A 80 -1.19 -8.33 26.11
CA ALA A 80 -2.37 -7.51 25.89
C ALA A 80 -2.12 -6.58 24.70
N ILE A 81 -3.11 -6.40 23.84
CA ILE A 81 -3.04 -5.53 22.67
C ILE A 81 -4.20 -4.56 22.65
N THR A 82 -3.97 -3.41 22.02
CA THR A 82 -5.05 -2.54 21.55
C THR A 82 -5.13 -2.69 20.04
N TYR A 83 -6.13 -3.42 19.57
CA TYR A 83 -6.40 -3.60 18.15
C TYR A 83 -7.29 -2.47 17.64
N LEU A 84 -6.82 -1.76 16.61
CA LEU A 84 -7.55 -0.69 15.94
C LEU A 84 -7.72 -1.07 14.45
N GLU A 85 -8.96 -1.20 13.99
CA GLU A 85 -9.28 -1.42 12.57
C GLU A 85 -10.00 -0.20 12.00
N PHE A 86 -9.51 0.33 10.87
CA PHE A 86 -10.11 1.44 10.13
C PHE A 86 -10.64 0.92 8.80
N GLY A 87 -11.97 0.97 8.61
CA GLY A 87 -12.66 0.28 7.52
C GLY A 87 -12.90 -1.19 7.85
N VAL A 88 -13.88 -1.45 8.71
CA VAL A 88 -14.28 -2.78 9.19
C VAL A 88 -15.03 -3.58 8.11
N ALA A 89 -15.83 -2.89 7.28
CA ALA A 89 -16.72 -3.49 6.27
C ALA A 89 -17.55 -4.66 6.87
N HIS A 90 -17.43 -5.86 6.30
CA HIS A 90 -18.10 -7.08 6.80
C HIS A 90 -17.47 -7.68 8.07
N GLY A 91 -16.41 -7.09 8.62
CA GLY A 91 -15.78 -7.51 9.87
C GLY A 91 -14.99 -8.81 9.81
N SER A 92 -14.64 -9.32 8.62
CA SER A 92 -13.96 -10.62 8.50
C SER A 92 -12.59 -10.67 9.17
N SER A 93 -11.82 -9.58 9.09
CA SER A 93 -10.53 -9.47 9.80
C SER A 93 -10.76 -9.35 11.31
N PHE A 94 -11.66 -8.46 11.72
CA PHE A 94 -12.05 -8.27 13.12
C PHE A 94 -12.45 -9.58 13.81
N LEU A 95 -13.35 -10.35 13.19
CA LEU A 95 -13.81 -11.64 13.71
C LEU A 95 -12.68 -12.66 13.79
N TRP A 96 -11.75 -12.64 12.83
CA TRP A 96 -10.57 -13.50 12.89
C TRP A 96 -9.74 -13.17 14.13
N TRP A 97 -9.46 -11.88 14.40
CA TRP A 97 -8.67 -11.45 15.54
C TRP A 97 -9.33 -11.79 16.87
N LEU A 98 -10.62 -11.51 17.03
CA LEU A 98 -11.38 -11.88 18.24
C LEU A 98 -11.35 -13.38 18.53
N LYS A 99 -11.33 -14.22 17.47
CA LYS A 99 -11.31 -15.69 17.63
C LYS A 99 -9.93 -16.24 18.01
N HIS A 100 -8.85 -15.61 17.57
CA HIS A 100 -7.49 -16.16 17.69
C HIS A 100 -6.60 -15.47 18.73
N HIS A 101 -6.99 -14.29 19.20
CA HIS A 101 -6.29 -13.57 20.26
C HIS A 101 -7.17 -13.50 21.51
N SER A 102 -6.86 -14.33 22.52
CA SER A 102 -7.72 -14.55 23.68
C SER A 102 -7.23 -13.90 24.97
N ASN A 103 -6.31 -12.94 24.92
CA ASN A 103 -5.89 -12.22 26.11
C ASN A 103 -7.05 -11.32 26.61
N PRO A 104 -7.57 -11.52 27.82
CA PRO A 104 -8.75 -10.80 28.31
C PRO A 104 -8.49 -9.32 28.62
N ALA A 105 -7.21 -8.91 28.71
CA ALA A 105 -6.84 -7.51 28.88
C ALA A 105 -6.66 -6.76 27.55
N SER A 106 -6.96 -7.41 26.42
CA SER A 106 -6.90 -6.79 25.10
C SER A 106 -8.19 -6.08 24.72
N ASP A 107 -8.04 -4.94 24.06
CA ASP A 107 -9.14 -4.11 23.56
C ASP A 107 -9.21 -4.15 22.04
N PHE A 108 -10.43 -4.24 21.50
CA PHE A 108 -10.67 -4.31 20.07
C PHE A 108 -11.63 -3.20 19.65
N ASN A 109 -11.17 -2.29 18.78
CA ASN A 109 -11.93 -1.12 18.36
C ASN A 109 -11.98 -1.06 16.84
N GLY A 110 -13.19 -1.10 16.28
CA GLY A 110 -13.45 -1.01 14.85
C GLY A 110 -14.09 0.32 14.50
N PHE A 111 -13.48 1.04 13.57
CA PHE A 111 -13.96 2.33 13.08
C PHE A 111 -14.40 2.17 11.63
N ASP A 112 -15.67 2.40 11.37
CA ASP A 112 -16.26 2.40 10.03
C ASP A 112 -17.41 3.41 9.99
N THR A 113 -17.76 3.87 8.79
CA THR A 113 -19.03 4.58 8.58
C THR A 113 -20.22 3.62 8.75
N PHE A 114 -19.99 2.32 8.51
CA PHE A 114 -21.01 1.26 8.42
C PHE A 114 -22.08 1.52 7.34
N THR A 115 -21.82 2.47 6.46
CA THR A 115 -22.67 2.82 5.32
C THR A 115 -21.90 2.76 4.00
N GLY A 116 -20.65 2.27 4.03
CA GLY A 116 -19.76 2.25 2.86
C GLY A 116 -19.02 3.58 2.66
N LEU A 117 -18.42 3.75 1.49
CA LEU A 117 -17.57 4.91 1.20
C LEU A 117 -18.38 6.22 1.23
N PRO A 118 -17.91 7.28 1.91
CA PRO A 118 -18.62 8.56 1.99
C PRO A 118 -18.56 9.37 0.69
N GLU A 119 -17.58 9.09 -0.18
CA GLU A 119 -17.36 9.71 -1.48
C GLU A 119 -16.70 8.75 -2.46
N ASP A 120 -16.68 9.11 -3.74
CA ASP A 120 -15.97 8.34 -4.76
C ASP A 120 -14.46 8.31 -4.46
N TRP A 121 -13.88 7.11 -4.44
CA TRP A 121 -12.46 6.90 -4.14
C TRP A 121 -11.76 6.07 -5.22
N GLY A 122 -11.10 6.75 -6.15
CA GLY A 122 -10.40 6.11 -7.27
C GLY A 122 -11.38 5.30 -8.14
N PRO A 123 -11.20 3.98 -8.29
CA PRO A 123 -12.14 3.14 -9.03
C PRO A 123 -13.42 2.80 -8.22
N PHE A 124 -13.44 3.04 -6.91
CA PHE A 124 -14.57 2.74 -6.06
C PHE A 124 -15.55 3.91 -6.02
N LYS A 125 -16.84 3.60 -6.04
CA LYS A 125 -17.91 4.60 -5.99
C LYS A 125 -18.44 4.73 -4.57
N ARG A 126 -18.98 5.90 -4.27
CA ARG A 126 -19.73 6.14 -3.04
C ARG A 126 -20.85 5.10 -2.92
N GLU A 127 -20.94 4.50 -1.76
CA GLU A 127 -22.00 3.56 -1.40
C GLU A 127 -22.92 4.32 -0.42
N ILE A 128 -24.21 4.41 -0.75
CA ILE A 128 -25.26 4.93 0.13
C ILE A 128 -26.33 3.84 0.20
#